data_AF-A0A2Z6NB97-F1
#
_entry.id   AF-A0A2Z6NB97-F1
#
_cell.length_a   1.000
_cell.length_b   1.000
_cell.length_c   1.000
_cell.angle_alpha   90.00
_cell.angle_beta   90.00
_cell.angle_gamma   90.00
#
_symmetry.space_group_name_H-M   'P 1'
#
loop_
_entity.id
_entity.type
_entity.pdbx_description
1 polymer ?
#
loop_
_entity_poly.entity_id
_entity_poly.type
_entity_poly.pdbx_seq_one_letter_code
_entity_poly.pdbx_strand_id
1 'polypeptide(L)'
;ALLKPEASEAVKHLLPPNVNGNLSALCVWPDQIRHWYKYRWTSPLHFIDTPDDKCGFQYSRDCHEDLCVAGAIKNFTSQLSHYKEGTSDRRYNMTEALLFLAHFTGDIHQPMHVGFTSDKGGNTIDLRWYRHKSNLHHVWDREIILTALADYYDKDVTLLLQDIEKNYTNGIWSDDVVSWEHCNDISRCVNK
;
A
#
# COMPACT_ATOMS: atom_id res chain seq x y z
N ALA A 1 3.08 -11.01 -16.32
CA ALA A 1 3.66 -10.76 -14.99
C ALA A 1 4.55 -9.52 -15.07
N LEU A 2 4.30 -8.51 -14.23
CA LEU A 2 5.01 -7.23 -14.27
C LEU A 2 6.39 -7.26 -13.57
N LEU A 3 6.62 -8.24 -12.70
CA LEU A 3 7.93 -8.45 -12.09
C LEU A 3 8.92 -9.03 -13.12
N LYS A 4 10.10 -8.42 -13.21
CA LYS A 4 11.24 -9.00 -13.94
C LYS A 4 11.66 -10.35 -13.32
N PRO A 5 12.29 -11.26 -14.09
CA PRO A 5 12.64 -12.60 -13.61
C PRO A 5 13.39 -12.62 -12.27
N GLU A 6 14.37 -11.74 -12.08
CA GLU A 6 15.19 -11.67 -10.87
C GLU A 6 14.37 -11.23 -9.66
N ALA A 7 13.43 -10.30 -9.86
CA ALA A 7 12.52 -9.85 -8.80
C ALA A 7 11.51 -10.96 -8.44
N SER A 8 10.98 -11.68 -9.44
CA SER A 8 10.08 -12.81 -9.24
C SER A 8 10.73 -13.93 -8.43
N GLU A 9 12.00 -14.24 -8.72
CA GLU A 9 12.77 -15.23 -7.97
C GLU A 9 13.02 -14.79 -6.52
N ALA A 10 13.44 -13.53 -6.31
CA ALA A 10 13.66 -12.98 -4.97
C ALA A 10 12.38 -13.01 -4.13
N VAL A 11 11.25 -12.60 -4.70
CA VAL A 11 9.93 -12.65 -4.02
C VAL A 11 9.58 -14.08 -3.63
N LYS A 12 9.75 -15.06 -4.54
CA LYS A 12 9.48 -16.47 -4.22
C LYS A 12 10.36 -17.01 -3.10
N HIS A 13 11.63 -16.60 -3.04
CA HIS A 13 12.55 -17.03 -1.98
C HIS A 13 12.24 -16.41 -0.62
N LEU A 14 11.81 -15.15 -0.60
CA LEU A 14 11.47 -14.43 0.64
C LEU A 14 10.12 -14.86 1.22
N LEU A 15 9.20 -15.37 0.41
CA LEU A 15 7.89 -15.83 0.86
C LEU A 15 7.97 -17.21 1.51
N PRO A 16 7.16 -17.47 2.56
CA PRO A 16 7.14 -18.78 3.19
C PRO A 16 6.56 -19.84 2.22
N PRO A 17 7.01 -21.11 2.30
CA PRO A 17 6.62 -22.14 1.33
C PRO A 17 5.11 -22.40 1.25
N ASN A 18 4.37 -22.17 2.34
CA ASN A 18 2.94 -22.45 2.43
C ASN A 18 2.05 -21.53 1.56
N VAL A 19 2.57 -20.41 1.07
CA VAL A 19 1.82 -19.51 0.16
C VAL A 19 2.17 -19.72 -1.31
N ASN A 20 3.01 -20.71 -1.65
CA ASN A 20 3.36 -21.09 -3.03
C ASN A 20 3.79 -19.90 -3.91
N GLY A 21 4.54 -18.95 -3.34
CA GLY A 21 5.00 -17.75 -4.04
C GLY A 21 3.93 -16.70 -4.32
N ASN A 22 2.72 -16.84 -3.76
CA ASN A 22 1.66 -15.86 -3.88
C ASN A 22 1.84 -14.72 -2.85
N LEU A 23 2.38 -13.58 -3.30
CA LEU A 23 2.57 -12.40 -2.47
C LEU A 23 1.24 -11.85 -1.91
N SER A 24 0.17 -11.86 -2.70
CA SER A 24 -1.11 -11.26 -2.30
C SER A 24 -1.74 -11.95 -1.08
N ALA A 25 -1.40 -13.23 -0.86
CA ALA A 25 -1.85 -13.98 0.31
C ALA A 25 -1.32 -13.42 1.64
N LEU A 26 -0.24 -12.63 1.62
CA LEU A 26 0.39 -12.05 2.80
C LEU A 26 0.41 -10.51 2.79
N CYS A 27 -0.10 -9.85 1.74
CA CYS A 27 -0.13 -8.39 1.69
C CYS A 27 -0.96 -7.77 2.81
N VAL A 28 -1.88 -8.50 3.45
CA VAL A 28 -2.68 -8.01 4.60
C VAL A 28 -1.97 -8.19 5.96
N TRP A 29 -0.80 -8.82 5.99
CA TRP A 29 -0.09 -9.13 7.23
C TRP A 29 0.28 -7.89 8.07
N PRO A 30 0.74 -6.76 7.49
CA PRO A 30 1.04 -5.55 8.27
C PRO A 30 -0.16 -5.02 9.08
N ASP A 31 -1.36 -5.05 8.52
CA ASP A 31 -2.59 -4.68 9.24
C ASP A 31 -2.91 -5.61 10.41
N GLN A 32 -2.55 -6.90 10.31
CA GLN A 32 -2.78 -7.85 11.38
C GLN A 32 -1.84 -7.62 12.57
N ILE A 33 -0.57 -7.32 12.27
CA ILE A 33 0.48 -7.22 13.29
C ILE A 33 0.61 -5.84 13.92
N ARG A 34 0.12 -4.75 13.31
CA ARG A 34 0.22 -3.38 13.87
C ARG A 34 -0.39 -3.23 15.27
N HIS A 35 -1.27 -4.15 15.67
CA HIS A 35 -1.87 -4.20 17.01
C HIS A 35 -1.05 -4.98 18.04
N TRP A 36 -0.08 -5.80 17.59
CA TRP A 36 0.74 -6.64 18.44
C TRP A 36 1.79 -5.78 19.15
N TYR A 37 2.04 -6.05 20.44
CA TYR A 37 2.96 -5.26 21.26
C TYR A 37 4.34 -5.03 20.60
N LYS A 38 4.91 -6.08 19.98
CA LYS A 38 6.20 -6.03 19.28
C LYS A 38 6.21 -5.09 18.05
N TYR A 39 5.06 -4.91 17.41
CA TYR A 39 4.93 -4.18 16.14
C TYR A 39 4.07 -2.92 16.26
N ARG A 40 3.74 -2.45 17.47
CA ARG A 40 2.97 -1.20 17.65
C ARG A 40 3.61 0.01 16.97
N TRP A 41 4.93 0.00 16.83
CA TRP A 41 5.69 1.03 16.12
C TRP A 41 5.35 1.12 14.62
N THR A 42 4.73 0.10 14.03
CA THR A 42 4.35 0.11 12.62
C THR A 42 3.02 0.82 12.37
N SER A 43 2.19 1.03 13.39
CA SER A 43 0.87 1.64 13.23
C SER A 43 0.86 3.00 12.50
N PRO A 44 1.76 3.96 12.80
CA PRO A 44 1.80 5.23 12.05
C PRO A 44 2.36 5.08 10.63
N LEU A 45 2.97 3.95 10.28
CA LEU A 45 3.54 3.72 8.95
C LEU A 45 2.50 3.43 7.87
N HIS A 46 1.22 3.28 8.24
CA HIS A 46 0.14 3.01 7.29
C HIS A 46 -0.42 4.27 6.64
N PHE A 47 -0.11 5.47 7.16
CA PHE A 47 -0.75 6.70 6.71
C PHE A 47 0.18 7.91 6.80
N ILE A 48 -0.31 9.05 6.32
CA ILE A 48 0.24 10.38 6.50
C ILE A 48 -0.91 11.29 6.96
N ASP A 49 -0.70 11.97 8.08
CA ASP A 49 -1.57 13.05 8.53
C ASP A 49 -1.11 14.37 7.89
N THR A 50 -1.96 14.96 7.07
CA THR A 50 -1.74 16.30 6.50
C THR A 50 -2.57 17.35 7.25
N PRO A 51 -2.14 18.62 7.28
CA PRO A 51 -2.90 19.67 7.95
C PRO A 51 -4.27 19.85 7.31
N ASP A 52 -5.27 20.09 8.16
CA ASP A 52 -6.63 20.41 7.73
C ASP A 52 -6.62 21.58 6.74
N ASP A 53 -7.51 21.52 5.75
CA ASP A 53 -7.69 22.52 4.68
C ASP A 53 -6.44 22.79 3.82
N LYS A 54 -5.39 21.95 3.95
CA LYS A 54 -4.26 21.93 3.02
C LYS A 54 -4.32 20.66 2.18
N CYS A 55 -4.79 20.78 0.95
CA CYS A 55 -4.77 19.68 -0.04
C CYS A 55 -3.36 19.47 -0.62
N GLY A 56 -2.35 19.25 0.23
CA GLY A 56 -0.97 19.09 -0.21
C GLY A 56 -0.06 18.50 0.86
N PHE A 57 0.67 17.47 0.45
CA PHE A 57 1.69 16.80 1.24
C PHE A 57 3.04 17.53 1.18
N GLN A 58 3.72 17.62 2.32
CA GLN A 58 5.12 18.03 2.41
C GLN A 58 5.85 17.09 3.36
N TYR A 59 6.78 16.29 2.83
CA TYR A 59 7.48 15.25 3.60
C TYR A 59 8.07 15.75 4.93
N SER A 60 8.79 16.88 4.93
CA SER A 60 9.42 17.41 6.15
C SER A 60 8.43 17.89 7.21
N ARG A 61 7.20 18.23 6.81
CA ARG A 61 6.14 18.71 7.69
C ARG A 61 5.26 17.56 8.18
N ASP A 62 4.91 16.63 7.30
CA ASP A 62 3.85 15.65 7.51
C ASP A 62 4.39 14.24 7.83
N CYS A 63 5.64 13.95 7.48
CA CYS A 63 6.30 12.68 7.78
C CYS A 63 7.29 12.84 8.94
N HIS A 64 6.76 13.02 10.15
CA HIS A 64 7.58 13.24 11.35
C HIS A 64 8.51 12.05 11.62
N GLU A 65 9.82 12.31 11.73
CA GLU A 65 10.84 11.30 12.04
C GLU A 65 10.86 10.09 11.08
N ASP A 66 10.42 10.28 9.84
CA ASP A 66 10.22 9.21 8.85
C ASP A 66 9.17 8.15 9.27
N LEU A 67 8.37 8.41 10.31
CA LEU A 67 7.31 7.53 10.81
C LEU A 67 5.97 7.80 10.11
N CYS A 68 5.95 7.62 8.80
CA CYS A 68 4.76 7.69 7.97
C CYS A 68 4.88 6.70 6.79
N VAL A 69 3.83 6.51 5.99
CA VAL A 69 3.85 5.56 4.85
C VAL A 69 4.93 5.87 3.80
N ALA A 70 5.16 7.15 3.49
CA ALA A 70 6.24 7.56 2.57
C ALA A 70 7.64 7.21 3.12
N GLY A 71 7.87 7.42 4.42
CA GLY A 71 9.11 7.05 5.10
C GLY A 71 9.31 5.53 5.17
N ALA A 72 8.23 4.79 5.42
CA ALA A 72 8.23 3.33 5.42
C ALA A 72 8.62 2.76 4.06
N ILE A 73 8.04 3.26 2.97
CA ILE A 73 8.38 2.85 1.60
C ILE A 73 9.87 3.08 1.34
N LYS A 74 10.42 4.26 1.68
CA LYS A 74 11.85 4.54 1.53
C LYS A 74 12.71 3.56 2.32
N ASN A 75 12.36 3.32 3.59
CA ASN A 75 13.09 2.43 4.47
C ASN A 75 13.12 0.98 3.95
N PHE A 76 11.96 0.38 3.68
CA PHE A 76 11.89 -1.01 3.25
C PHE A 76 12.41 -1.23 1.83
N THR A 77 12.32 -0.23 0.96
CA THR A 77 13.02 -0.25 -0.33
C THR A 77 14.54 -0.30 -0.13
N SER A 78 15.09 0.55 0.76
CA SER A 78 16.52 0.54 1.09
C SER A 78 16.97 -0.77 1.75
N GLN A 79 16.14 -1.40 2.57
CA GLN A 79 16.48 -2.72 3.13
C GLN A 79 16.57 -3.78 2.02
N LEU A 80 15.57 -3.83 1.15
CA LEU A 80 15.51 -4.81 0.05
C LEU A 80 16.60 -4.60 -1.00
N SER A 81 17.13 -3.38 -1.19
CA SER A 81 18.27 -3.17 -2.09
C SER A 81 19.54 -3.92 -1.65
N HIS A 82 19.67 -4.24 -0.36
CA HIS A 82 20.79 -5.03 0.16
C HIS A 82 20.56 -6.55 0.10
N TYR A 83 19.43 -7.01 -0.43
CA TYR A 83 19.10 -8.45 -0.49
C TYR A 83 20.16 -9.26 -1.26
N LYS A 84 20.67 -8.74 -2.38
CA LYS A 84 21.65 -9.46 -3.22
C LYS A 84 23.05 -9.53 -2.61
N GLU A 85 23.49 -8.43 -1.99
CA GLU A 85 24.81 -8.32 -1.38
C GLU A 85 24.87 -9.05 -0.02
N GLY A 86 23.70 -9.31 0.56
CA GLY A 86 23.56 -9.78 1.93
C GLY A 86 23.69 -8.62 2.91
N THR A 87 22.97 -8.71 4.03
CA THR A 87 23.11 -7.77 5.14
C THR A 87 23.80 -8.46 6.32
N SER A 88 24.77 -7.77 6.94
CA SER A 88 25.33 -8.19 8.22
C SER A 88 24.46 -7.72 9.40
N ASP A 89 23.49 -6.84 9.16
CA ASP A 89 22.55 -6.38 10.18
C ASP A 89 21.46 -7.44 10.41
N ARG A 90 21.62 -8.18 11.51
CA ARG A 90 20.70 -9.23 11.94
C ARG A 90 19.30 -8.72 12.29
N ARG A 91 19.10 -7.39 12.38
CA ARG A 91 17.79 -6.79 12.64
C ARG A 91 16.92 -6.74 11.38
N TYR A 92 17.51 -6.80 10.19
CA TYR A 92 16.75 -6.75 8.95
C TYR A 92 16.19 -8.13 8.61
N ASN A 93 14.87 -8.21 8.61
CA ASN A 93 14.13 -9.35 8.10
C ASN A 93 13.59 -9.01 6.72
N MET A 94 14.20 -9.59 5.67
CA MET A 94 13.86 -9.27 4.28
C MET A 94 12.45 -9.72 3.89
N THR A 95 11.93 -10.77 4.54
CA THR A 95 10.52 -11.16 4.38
C THR A 95 9.60 -10.08 4.92
N GLU A 96 9.86 -9.57 6.13
CA GLU A 96 9.08 -8.45 6.68
C GLU A 96 9.21 -7.20 5.80
N ALA A 97 10.41 -6.86 5.34
CA ALA A 97 10.62 -5.72 4.46
C ALA A 97 9.82 -5.84 3.14
N LEU A 98 9.76 -7.02 2.53
CA LEU A 98 8.94 -7.28 1.35
C LEU A 98 7.45 -7.10 1.65
N LEU A 99 6.95 -7.68 2.75
CA LEU A 99 5.53 -7.61 3.10
C LEU A 99 5.11 -6.18 3.47
N PHE A 100 5.94 -5.45 4.22
CA PHE A 100 5.70 -4.05 4.52
C PHE A 100 5.72 -3.20 3.26
N LEU A 101 6.72 -3.35 2.38
CA LEU A 101 6.78 -2.56 1.15
C LEU A 101 5.56 -2.82 0.24
N ALA A 102 5.17 -4.09 0.08
CA ALA A 102 4.02 -4.45 -0.74
C ALA A 102 2.72 -3.84 -0.19
N HIS A 103 2.52 -3.88 1.14
CA HIS A 103 1.35 -3.31 1.79
C HIS A 103 1.34 -1.78 1.73
N PHE A 104 2.44 -1.13 2.11
CA PHE A 104 2.53 0.33 2.16
C PHE A 104 2.47 0.98 0.79
N THR A 105 2.89 0.26 -0.26
CA THR A 105 2.62 0.69 -1.64
C THR A 105 1.11 0.71 -1.93
N GLY A 106 0.32 -0.20 -1.37
CA GLY A 106 -1.14 -0.11 -1.46
C GLY A 106 -1.69 1.07 -0.66
N ASP A 107 -1.28 1.19 0.61
CA ASP A 107 -1.76 2.22 1.54
C ASP A 107 -1.53 3.63 1.00
N ILE A 108 -0.33 3.95 0.49
CA ILE A 108 -0.05 5.30 -0.01
C ILE A 108 -0.92 5.69 -1.22
N HIS A 109 -1.45 4.72 -1.97
CA HIS A 109 -2.35 4.96 -3.10
C HIS A 109 -3.83 5.02 -2.67
N GLN A 110 -4.16 4.72 -1.41
CA GLN A 110 -5.49 4.90 -0.84
C GLN A 110 -5.64 6.38 -0.42
N PRO A 111 -6.48 7.20 -1.08
CA PRO A 111 -6.51 8.65 -0.83
C PRO A 111 -6.76 9.05 0.63
N MET A 112 -7.58 8.30 1.36
CA MET A 112 -7.91 8.59 2.76
C MET A 112 -6.78 8.18 3.74
N HIS A 113 -5.73 7.48 3.29
CA HIS A 113 -4.50 7.26 4.07
C HIS A 113 -3.54 8.46 3.99
N VAL A 114 -3.80 9.43 3.10
CA VAL A 114 -3.06 10.71 3.03
C VAL A 114 -4.07 11.84 3.20
N GLY A 115 -4.69 11.87 4.38
CA GLY A 115 -5.85 12.70 4.68
C GLY A 115 -5.60 13.75 5.75
N PHE A 116 -6.67 14.35 6.25
CA PHE A 116 -6.59 15.37 7.28
C PHE A 116 -6.34 14.77 8.67
N THR A 117 -5.57 15.49 9.48
CA THR A 117 -5.23 15.06 10.83
C THR A 117 -6.45 15.05 11.75
N SER A 118 -7.29 16.09 11.70
CA SER A 118 -8.42 16.24 12.62
C SER A 118 -9.48 15.15 12.47
N ASP A 119 -9.69 14.67 11.24
CA ASP A 119 -10.66 13.62 10.95
C ASP A 119 -10.06 12.21 10.86
N LYS A 120 -8.75 12.09 11.11
CA LYS A 120 -7.97 10.85 11.02
C LYS A 120 -8.13 10.18 9.66
N GLY A 121 -7.96 10.96 8.59
CA GLY A 121 -8.20 10.51 7.23
C GLY A 121 -9.65 10.08 7.01
N GLY A 122 -10.62 10.82 7.55
CA GLY A 122 -12.05 10.56 7.43
C GLY A 122 -12.60 9.43 8.31
N ASN A 123 -11.80 8.85 9.21
CA ASN A 123 -12.28 7.82 10.14
C ASN A 123 -13.33 8.36 11.14
N THR A 124 -13.27 9.65 11.48
CA THR A 124 -14.24 10.28 12.40
C THR A 124 -15.45 10.89 11.69
N ILE A 125 -15.51 10.79 10.36
CA ILE A 125 -16.65 11.24 9.56
C ILE A 125 -17.64 10.08 9.43
N ASP A 126 -18.52 9.97 10.43
CA ASP A 126 -19.59 8.97 10.44
C ASP A 126 -20.63 9.26 9.35
N LEU A 127 -20.99 8.22 8.59
CA LEU A 127 -21.97 8.32 7.51
C LEU A 127 -22.74 7.01 7.33
N ARG A 128 -23.57 6.97 6.29
CA ARG A 128 -24.19 5.73 5.83
C ARG A 128 -23.75 5.43 4.42
N TRP A 129 -23.27 4.23 4.17
CA TRP A 129 -23.07 3.71 2.83
C TRP A 129 -24.33 2.90 2.47
N TYR A 130 -25.16 3.45 1.60
CA TYR A 130 -26.51 2.96 1.34
C TYR A 130 -27.30 2.70 2.64
N ARG A 131 -27.56 1.43 2.96
CA ARG A 131 -28.44 1.03 4.06
C ARG A 131 -27.70 0.80 5.38
N HIS A 132 -26.37 0.63 5.39
CA HIS A 132 -25.60 0.39 6.62
C HIS A 132 -24.77 1.62 7.05
N LYS A 133 -24.39 1.64 8.34
CA LYS A 133 -23.50 2.67 8.89
C LYS A 133 -22.05 2.36 8.48
N SER A 134 -21.28 3.40 8.19
CA SER A 134 -19.85 3.34 7.90
C SER A 134 -19.19 4.66 8.31
N ASN A 135 -17.89 4.83 8.06
CA ASN A 135 -17.23 6.13 8.03
C ASN A 135 -16.62 6.38 6.63
N LEU A 136 -16.17 7.60 6.36
CA LEU A 136 -15.62 7.98 5.05
C LEU A 136 -14.37 7.18 4.67
N HIS A 137 -13.45 6.97 5.62
CA HIS A 137 -12.24 6.19 5.38
C HIS A 137 -12.55 4.77 4.90
N HIS A 138 -13.44 4.08 5.61
CA HIS A 138 -13.86 2.72 5.31
C HIS A 138 -14.60 2.61 3.96
N VAL A 139 -15.26 3.69 3.51
CA VAL A 139 -15.86 3.71 2.18
C VAL A 139 -14.81 3.53 1.09
N TRP A 140 -13.68 4.22 1.21
CA TRP A 140 -12.57 4.11 0.29
C TRP A 140 -11.78 2.81 0.44
N ASP A 141 -11.50 2.36 1.66
CA ASP A 141 -10.79 1.09 1.90
C ASP A 141 -11.52 -0.10 1.30
N ARG A 142 -12.86 -0.10 1.36
CA ARG A 142 -13.61 -1.35 1.25
C ARG A 142 -14.98 -1.23 0.61
N GLU A 143 -15.81 -0.26 0.99
CA GLU A 143 -17.22 -0.27 0.57
C GLU A 143 -17.39 -0.08 -0.94
N ILE A 144 -16.61 0.81 -1.56
CA ILE A 144 -16.64 1.02 -3.02
C ILE A 144 -16.26 -0.28 -3.74
N ILE A 145 -15.17 -0.93 -3.31
CA ILE A 145 -14.69 -2.18 -3.90
C ILE A 145 -15.74 -3.28 -3.78
N LEU A 146 -16.32 -3.49 -2.59
CA LEU A 146 -17.33 -4.53 -2.37
C LEU A 146 -18.63 -4.27 -3.13
N THR A 147 -19.02 -3.00 -3.26
CA THR A 147 -20.21 -2.62 -4.03
C THR A 147 -19.98 -2.94 -5.50
N ALA A 148 -18.85 -2.52 -6.07
CA ALA A 148 -18.51 -2.84 -7.46
C ALA A 148 -18.43 -4.35 -7.70
N LEU A 149 -17.81 -5.10 -6.79
CA LEU A 149 -17.75 -6.56 -6.83
C LEU A 149 -19.14 -7.20 -6.85
N ALA A 150 -20.05 -6.74 -5.98
CA ALA A 150 -21.41 -7.27 -5.91
C ALA A 150 -22.25 -6.91 -7.13
N ASP A 151 -22.12 -5.68 -7.63
CA ASP A 151 -22.97 -5.15 -8.70
C ASP A 151 -22.56 -5.66 -10.09
N TYR A 152 -21.26 -5.83 -10.33
CA TYR A 152 -20.73 -6.09 -11.68
C TYR A 152 -20.01 -7.44 -11.84
N TYR A 153 -19.59 -8.09 -10.75
CA TYR A 153 -18.65 -9.22 -10.81
C TYR A 153 -19.08 -10.47 -10.02
N ASP A 154 -20.34 -10.56 -9.57
CA ASP A 154 -20.83 -11.67 -8.71
C ASP A 154 -19.92 -11.96 -7.50
N LYS A 155 -19.32 -10.89 -6.95
CA LYS A 155 -18.36 -10.92 -5.84
C LYS A 155 -17.04 -11.65 -6.15
N ASP A 156 -16.74 -11.94 -7.41
CA ASP A 156 -15.47 -12.53 -7.83
C ASP A 156 -14.40 -11.44 -8.04
N VAL A 157 -13.44 -11.39 -7.12
CA VAL A 157 -12.31 -10.46 -7.19
C VAL A 157 -11.41 -10.72 -8.39
N THR A 158 -11.36 -11.94 -8.89
CA THR A 158 -10.53 -12.32 -10.03
C THR A 158 -10.98 -11.59 -11.30
N LEU A 159 -12.30 -11.47 -11.50
CA LEU A 159 -12.86 -10.79 -12.67
C LEU A 159 -12.63 -9.27 -12.61
N LEU A 160 -12.81 -8.65 -11.44
CA LEU A 160 -12.48 -7.24 -11.24
C LEU A 160 -11.00 -6.97 -11.52
N LEU A 161 -10.10 -7.81 -11.02
CA LEU A 161 -8.66 -7.68 -11.27
C LEU A 161 -8.34 -7.82 -12.75
N GLN A 162 -8.91 -8.80 -13.46
CA GLN A 162 -8.72 -8.97 -14.90
C GLN A 162 -9.15 -7.75 -15.71
N ASP A 163 -10.26 -7.10 -15.32
CA ASP A 163 -10.72 -5.87 -15.98
C ASP A 163 -9.78 -4.68 -15.70
N ILE A 164 -9.28 -4.55 -14.47
CA ILE A 164 -8.27 -3.54 -14.12
C ILE A 164 -6.99 -3.78 -14.94
N GLU A 165 -6.51 -5.03 -15.01
CA GLU A 165 -5.36 -5.42 -15.83
C GLU A 165 -5.55 -5.09 -17.30
N LYS A 166 -6.74 -5.37 -17.84
CA LYS A 166 -7.09 -5.03 -19.22
C LYS A 166 -7.06 -3.53 -19.45
N ASN A 167 -7.54 -2.72 -18.51
CA ASN A 167 -7.62 -1.27 -18.66
C ASN A 167 -6.24 -0.60 -18.75
N TYR A 168 -5.25 -1.05 -17.99
CA TYR A 168 -3.89 -0.50 -18.10
C TYR A 168 -3.01 -1.20 -19.14
N THR A 169 -3.38 -2.39 -19.64
CA THR A 169 -2.61 -3.05 -20.71
C THR A 169 -3.06 -2.64 -22.11
N ASN A 170 -4.38 -2.54 -22.34
CA ASN A 170 -4.97 -2.33 -23.67
C ASN A 170 -6.25 -1.47 -23.64
N GLY A 171 -6.52 -0.79 -22.54
CA GLY A 171 -7.73 0.00 -22.35
C GLY A 171 -7.44 1.47 -22.09
N ILE A 172 -8.34 2.12 -21.35
CA ILE A 172 -8.35 3.57 -21.19
C ILE A 172 -7.14 4.15 -20.45
N TRP A 173 -6.37 3.32 -19.74
CA TRP A 173 -5.19 3.75 -18.99
C TRP A 173 -3.88 3.34 -19.65
N SER A 174 -3.90 2.66 -20.81
CA SER A 174 -2.68 2.16 -21.45
C SER A 174 -1.66 3.27 -21.74
N ASP A 175 -2.15 4.45 -22.10
CA ASP A 175 -1.31 5.61 -22.44
C ASP A 175 -0.71 6.26 -21.18
N ASP A 176 -1.34 6.07 -20.02
CA ASP A 176 -0.91 6.67 -18.76
C ASP A 176 0.17 5.84 -18.04
N VAL A 177 0.28 4.54 -18.31
CA VAL A 177 1.20 3.61 -17.61
C VAL A 177 2.64 4.12 -17.63
N VAL A 178 3.12 4.60 -18.78
CA VAL A 178 4.49 5.15 -18.90
C VAL A 178 4.69 6.33 -17.95
N SER A 179 3.66 7.16 -17.79
CA SER A 179 3.71 8.28 -16.85
C SER A 179 3.74 7.79 -15.41
N TRP A 180 3.04 6.71 -15.05
CA TRP A 180 3.00 6.15 -13.70
C TRP A 180 4.35 5.55 -13.29
N GLU A 181 4.96 4.76 -14.19
CA GLU A 181 6.27 4.13 -13.98
C GLU A 181 7.42 5.14 -13.83
N HIS A 182 7.28 6.32 -14.43
CA HIS A 182 8.35 7.31 -14.44
C HIS A 182 8.40 8.12 -13.14
N CYS A 183 9.26 7.70 -12.22
CA CYS A 183 9.74 8.52 -11.11
C CYS A 183 11.25 8.29 -10.90
N ASN A 184 12.02 9.38 -10.91
CA ASN A 184 13.49 9.30 -11.06
C ASN A 184 14.25 8.87 -9.79
N ASP A 185 13.60 8.94 -8.62
CA ASP A 185 14.16 8.52 -7.34
C ASP A 185 13.02 8.25 -6.35
N ILE A 186 13.22 7.32 -5.41
CA ILE A 186 12.21 6.95 -4.41
C ILE A 186 11.72 8.14 -3.59
N SER A 187 12.61 9.10 -3.30
CA SER A 187 12.26 10.32 -2.58
C SER A 187 11.32 11.22 -3.38
N ARG A 188 11.34 11.14 -4.72
CA ARG A 188 10.40 11.85 -5.60
C ARG A 188 9.13 11.04 -5.82
N CYS A 189 9.23 9.70 -5.94
CA CYS A 189 8.07 8.83 -6.14
C CYS A 189 7.04 8.99 -5.02
N VAL A 190 7.48 9.07 -3.76
CA VAL A 190 6.59 9.24 -2.60
C VAL A 190 5.97 10.64 -2.47
N ASN A 191 6.37 11.60 -3.32
CA ASN A 191 5.87 12.98 -3.35
C ASN A 191 5.11 13.30 -4.66
N LYS A 192 4.97 12.32 -5.56
CA LYS A 192 4.31 12.48 -6.86
C LYS A 192 2.82 12.20 -6.74
#